data_AF-A0A292S053-F1
#
_entry.id   AF-A0A292S053-F1
#
_cell.length_a   1.000
_cell.length_b   1.000
_cell.length_c   1.000
_cell.angle_alpha   90.00
_cell.angle_beta   90.00
_cell.angle_gamma   90.00
#
_symmetry.space_group_name_H-M   'P 1'
#
loop_
_entity.id
_entity.type
_entity.pdbx_description
1 polymer ?
#
loop_
_entity_poly.entity_id
_entity_poly.type
_entity_poly.pdbx_seq_one_letter_code
_entity_poly.pdbx_strand_id
1 'polypeptide(L)'
;MEKFNIIDNKLTNLIPIVNPGLKNEYGIKAAILYRILPSVEVDSSEIVKESYKDFYGKDIPESADTIFNAFIQFLDFCRSKELKLKLYDKRRPQKDELALIFLNLEKIFDGYSDLKALFDRFFDLMYSFSNLMPAPKDFNGSDRKNGKGTWNLNKDYPSVYYKNLEDNNSGIYKREEMKQWLDERMDKYSIRNMYMLPPPYPIKEYYGYNDDKLPQLISYIKVAIRLIEDRFKQNFQPNKAIGSNLSIQSE
;
A
#
# COMPACT_ATOMS: atom_id res chain seq x y z
N MET A 1 -0.20 -24.20 18.58
CA MET A 1 -0.08 -22.76 18.34
C MET A 1 -1.42 -22.32 17.81
N GLU A 2 -2.12 -21.37 18.46
CA GLU A 2 -3.36 -20.83 17.90
C GLU A 2 -3.08 -20.25 16.51
N LYS A 3 -3.94 -20.58 15.54
CA LYS A 3 -3.82 -20.08 14.17
C LYS A 3 -4.10 -18.57 14.21
N PHE A 4 -3.15 -17.75 13.76
CA PHE A 4 -3.34 -16.31 13.69
C PHE A 4 -4.57 -15.98 12.82
N ASN A 5 -5.46 -15.11 13.30
CA ASN A 5 -6.64 -14.69 12.55
C ASN A 5 -6.50 -13.22 12.12
N ILE A 6 -6.41 -12.99 10.81
CA ILE A 6 -6.26 -11.65 10.20
C ILE A 6 -7.51 -10.79 10.45
N ILE A 7 -8.70 -11.41 10.47
CA ILE A 7 -9.98 -10.71 10.63
C ILE A 7 -10.11 -10.15 12.06
N ASP A 8 -9.63 -10.90 13.06
CA ASP A 8 -9.63 -10.46 14.45
C ASP A 8 -8.49 -9.48 14.73
N ASN A 9 -7.34 -9.66 14.06
CA ASN A 9 -6.14 -8.85 14.25
C ASN A 9 -5.76 -8.06 12.98
N LYS A 10 -6.60 -7.07 12.67
CA LYS A 10 -6.55 -6.29 11.41
C LYS A 10 -5.34 -5.38 11.25
N LEU A 11 -4.59 -5.14 12.34
CA LEU A 11 -3.51 -4.14 12.40
C LEU A 11 -2.11 -4.75 12.40
N THR A 12 -1.99 -6.05 12.61
CA THR A 12 -0.68 -6.70 12.70
C THR A 12 -0.07 -6.85 11.32
N ASN A 13 1.22 -6.59 11.23
CA ASN A 13 2.00 -6.81 10.02
C ASN A 13 2.12 -8.31 9.73
N LEU A 14 1.72 -8.72 8.52
CA LEU A 14 1.69 -10.12 8.11
C LEU A 14 3.06 -10.62 7.61
N ILE A 15 4.01 -9.74 7.28
CA ILE A 15 5.35 -10.14 6.83
C ILE A 15 6.01 -11.13 7.80
N PRO A 16 6.17 -10.84 9.11
CA PRO A 16 6.82 -11.77 10.02
C PRO A 16 6.03 -13.07 10.24
N ILE A 17 4.71 -13.06 10.03
CA ILE A 17 3.86 -14.25 10.15
C ILE A 17 4.05 -15.17 8.94
N VAL A 18 4.04 -14.61 7.73
CA VAL A 18 4.19 -15.35 6.48
C VAL A 18 5.65 -15.73 6.21
N ASN A 19 6.59 -14.89 6.62
CA ASN A 19 8.01 -15.02 6.35
C ASN A 19 8.84 -14.99 7.66
N PRO A 20 8.69 -15.99 8.56
CA PRO A 20 9.40 -16.00 9.84
C PRO A 20 10.93 -16.03 9.69
N GLY A 21 11.44 -16.50 8.54
CA GLY A 21 12.85 -16.45 8.17
C GLY A 21 13.44 -15.04 8.03
N LEU A 22 12.61 -13.99 7.96
CA LEU A 22 13.04 -12.58 7.91
C LEU A 22 13.25 -11.98 9.32
N LYS A 23 13.64 -12.81 10.29
CA LYS A 23 13.98 -12.42 11.68
C LYS A 23 12.85 -11.83 12.51
N ASN A 24 11.58 -12.03 12.11
CA ASN A 24 10.40 -11.48 12.79
C ASN A 24 10.49 -9.96 13.03
N GLU A 25 11.06 -9.22 12.08
CA GLU A 25 11.09 -7.75 12.09
C GLU A 25 9.71 -7.16 11.81
N TYR A 26 9.55 -5.86 12.08
CA TYR A 26 8.33 -5.07 11.80
C TYR A 26 8.67 -3.75 11.10
N GLY A 27 7.64 -2.99 10.70
CA GLY A 27 7.76 -1.65 10.14
C GLY A 27 8.66 -1.57 8.91
N ILE A 28 9.51 -0.52 8.87
CA ILE A 28 10.42 -0.23 7.76
C ILE A 28 11.36 -1.42 7.50
N LYS A 29 11.91 -2.03 8.56
CA LYS A 29 12.88 -3.13 8.42
C LYS A 29 12.24 -4.34 7.75
N ALA A 30 11.07 -4.76 8.23
CA ALA A 30 10.32 -5.87 7.62
C ALA A 30 10.01 -5.59 6.16
N ALA A 31 9.50 -4.39 5.86
CA ALA A 31 9.14 -3.99 4.51
C ALA A 31 10.35 -4.00 3.55
N ILE A 32 11.51 -3.51 3.98
CA ILE A 32 12.74 -3.55 3.17
C ILE A 32 13.20 -5.00 2.97
N LEU A 33 13.32 -5.79 4.04
CA LEU A 33 13.77 -7.18 3.94
C LEU A 33 12.86 -8.01 3.03
N TYR A 34 11.55 -7.82 3.12
CA TYR A 34 10.55 -8.45 2.26
C TYR A 34 10.79 -8.19 0.76
N ARG A 35 11.31 -7.01 0.39
CA ARG A 35 11.60 -6.64 -1.00
C ARG A 35 12.97 -7.06 -1.51
N ILE A 36 13.96 -7.24 -0.63
CA ILE A 36 15.35 -7.50 -1.06
C ILE A 36 15.78 -8.96 -0.86
N LEU A 37 15.13 -9.69 0.04
CA LEU A 37 15.39 -11.11 0.27
C LEU A 37 14.34 -11.97 -0.44
N PRO A 38 14.68 -13.22 -0.80
CA PRO A 38 13.69 -14.19 -1.22
C PRO A 38 12.62 -14.35 -0.12
N SER A 39 11.36 -14.15 -0.49
CA SER A 39 10.22 -14.19 0.42
C SER A 39 9.00 -14.77 -0.31
N VAL A 40 8.08 -15.34 0.47
CA VAL A 40 6.74 -15.67 0.01
C VAL A 40 5.93 -14.39 -0.01
N GLU A 41 5.29 -14.08 -1.13
CA GLU A 41 4.45 -12.90 -1.23
C GLU A 41 3.28 -13.01 -0.24
N VAL A 42 3.00 -11.95 0.51
CA VAL A 42 2.01 -11.98 1.61
C VAL A 42 0.64 -12.41 1.12
N ASP A 43 0.19 -11.88 -0.01
CA ASP A 43 -1.07 -12.21 -0.67
C ASP A 43 -1.12 -13.64 -1.25
N SER A 44 0.02 -14.23 -1.59
CA SER A 44 0.12 -15.62 -2.04
C SER A 44 0.04 -16.65 -0.90
N SER A 45 0.14 -16.21 0.35
CA SER A 45 0.17 -17.09 1.53
C SER A 45 -1.18 -17.73 1.86
N GLU A 46 -1.17 -18.94 2.39
CA GLU A 46 -2.38 -19.69 2.70
C GLU A 46 -3.28 -18.97 3.72
N ILE A 47 -2.66 -18.38 4.75
CA ILE A 47 -3.39 -17.64 5.79
C ILE A 47 -4.16 -16.44 5.21
N VAL A 48 -3.61 -15.76 4.22
CA VAL A 48 -4.28 -14.65 3.52
C VAL A 48 -5.37 -15.18 2.59
N LYS A 49 -5.11 -16.25 1.84
CA LYS A 49 -6.09 -16.90 0.97
C LYS A 49 -7.32 -17.38 1.72
N GLU A 50 -7.13 -18.11 2.82
CA GLU A 50 -8.20 -18.58 3.70
C GLU A 50 -8.96 -17.40 4.30
N SER A 51 -8.26 -16.43 4.90
CA SER A 51 -8.92 -15.25 5.49
C SER A 51 -9.69 -14.44 4.46
N TYR A 52 -9.17 -14.32 3.23
CA TYR A 52 -9.87 -13.65 2.13
C TYR A 52 -11.14 -14.39 1.73
N LYS A 53 -11.07 -15.72 1.62
CA LYS A 53 -12.22 -16.57 1.29
C LYS A 53 -13.29 -16.52 2.37
N ASP A 54 -12.90 -16.62 3.63
CA ASP A 54 -13.81 -16.48 4.78
C ASP A 54 -14.48 -15.12 4.80
N PHE A 55 -13.71 -14.06 4.46
CA PHE A 55 -14.21 -12.70 4.50
C PHE A 55 -15.08 -12.32 3.28
N TYR A 56 -14.73 -12.75 2.05
CA TYR A 56 -15.45 -12.35 0.83
C TYR A 56 -16.28 -13.45 0.17
N GLY A 57 -16.22 -14.68 0.67
CA GLY A 57 -16.93 -15.84 0.12
C GLY A 57 -16.40 -16.33 -1.23
N LYS A 58 -15.18 -15.93 -1.62
CA LYS A 58 -14.55 -16.28 -2.90
C LYS A 58 -13.03 -16.30 -2.78
N ASP A 59 -12.37 -17.02 -3.68
CA ASP A 59 -10.91 -17.10 -3.68
C ASP A 59 -10.27 -15.75 -4.05
N ILE A 60 -9.07 -15.50 -3.52
CA ILE A 60 -8.28 -14.33 -3.90
C ILE A 60 -7.93 -14.43 -5.39
N PRO A 61 -8.01 -13.33 -6.16
CA PRO A 61 -7.55 -13.34 -7.55
C PRO A 61 -6.08 -13.79 -7.63
N GLU A 62 -5.75 -14.59 -8.66
CA GLU A 62 -4.41 -15.17 -8.87
C GLU A 62 -3.29 -14.12 -8.98
N SER A 63 -3.63 -12.91 -9.45
CA SER A 63 -2.72 -11.77 -9.50
C SER A 63 -3.46 -10.56 -8.97
N ALA A 64 -2.97 -10.03 -7.84
CA ALA A 64 -3.56 -8.90 -7.15
C ALA A 64 -2.51 -7.82 -6.94
N ASP A 65 -2.92 -6.57 -7.21
CA ASP A 65 -2.12 -5.40 -6.91
C ASP A 65 -2.55 -4.76 -5.59
N THR A 66 -1.68 -3.92 -5.02
CA THR A 66 -1.94 -3.23 -3.74
C THR A 66 -2.52 -1.82 -3.91
N ILE A 67 -3.56 -1.50 -3.13
CA ILE A 67 -4.20 -0.18 -3.09
C ILE A 67 -3.42 0.85 -2.26
N PHE A 68 -2.59 0.42 -1.31
CA PHE A 68 -1.77 1.32 -0.50
C PHE A 68 -0.30 1.05 -0.75
N ASN A 69 0.48 2.13 -0.89
CA ASN A 69 1.91 2.04 -1.08
C ASN A 69 2.61 3.14 -0.27
N ALA A 70 3.33 2.72 0.78
CA ALA A 70 4.11 3.60 1.64
C ALA A 70 5.55 3.84 1.13
N PHE A 71 6.02 3.04 0.16
CA PHE A 71 7.41 3.11 -0.30
C PHE A 71 7.75 4.42 -1.01
N ILE A 72 6.78 5.08 -1.63
CA ILE A 72 7.04 6.32 -2.40
C ILE A 72 7.49 7.42 -1.45
N GLN A 73 6.68 7.71 -0.44
CA GLN A 73 6.95 8.77 0.54
C GLN A 73 8.18 8.42 1.37
N PHE A 74 8.38 7.12 1.66
CA PHE A 74 9.56 6.62 2.34
C PHE A 74 10.85 6.82 1.52
N LEU A 75 10.84 6.44 0.24
CA LEU A 75 12.00 6.60 -0.64
C LEU A 75 12.32 8.08 -0.88
N ASP A 76 11.31 8.93 -1.10
CA ASP A 76 11.52 10.37 -1.23
C ASP A 76 12.24 10.95 -0.01
N PHE A 77 11.80 10.59 1.20
CA PHE A 77 12.48 10.98 2.43
C PHE A 77 13.91 10.45 2.49
N CYS A 78 14.10 9.14 2.33
CA CYS A 78 15.41 8.49 2.44
C CYS A 78 16.41 9.07 1.45
N ARG A 79 16.04 9.21 0.18
CA ARG A 79 16.91 9.75 -0.86
C ARG A 79 17.33 11.19 -0.59
N SER A 80 16.45 12.01 0.00
CA SER A 80 16.85 13.37 0.42
C SER A 80 17.92 13.36 1.51
N LYS A 81 17.87 12.39 2.43
CA LYS A 81 18.87 12.23 3.49
C LYS A 81 20.15 11.63 2.93
N GLU A 82 20.05 10.64 2.05
CA GLU A 82 21.20 10.09 1.33
C GLU A 82 21.92 11.14 0.47
N LEU A 83 21.20 12.10 -0.13
CA LEU A 83 21.80 13.23 -0.84
C LEU A 83 22.66 14.09 0.12
N LYS A 84 22.13 14.43 1.30
CA LYS A 84 22.88 15.17 2.34
C LYS A 84 24.10 14.37 2.85
N LEU A 85 23.97 13.05 2.94
CA LEU A 85 25.02 12.13 3.33
C LEU A 85 26.02 11.79 2.20
N LYS A 86 25.79 12.30 0.97
CA LYS A 86 26.58 11.99 -0.23
C LYS A 86 26.62 10.48 -0.57
N LEU A 87 25.52 9.78 -0.30
CA LEU A 87 25.34 8.34 -0.54
C LEU A 87 24.48 8.03 -1.77
N TYR A 88 23.64 8.99 -2.18
CA TYR A 88 22.63 8.78 -3.23
C TYR A 88 23.26 8.64 -4.62
N ASP A 89 22.85 7.59 -5.36
CA ASP A 89 23.13 7.44 -6.80
C ASP A 89 21.85 7.02 -7.52
N LYS A 90 21.34 7.89 -8.40
CA LYS A 90 20.12 7.65 -9.19
C LYS A 90 20.20 6.45 -10.13
N ARG A 91 21.40 5.94 -10.43
CA ARG A 91 21.61 4.78 -11.32
C ARG A 91 21.61 3.46 -10.55
N ARG A 92 21.55 3.52 -9.22
CA ARG A 92 21.58 2.34 -8.36
C ARG A 92 20.30 1.51 -8.60
N PRO A 93 20.42 0.18 -8.79
CA PRO A 93 19.26 -0.70 -8.82
C PRO A 93 18.43 -0.55 -7.54
N GLN A 94 17.10 -0.60 -7.65
CA GLN A 94 16.21 -0.37 -6.51
C GLN A 94 16.48 -1.32 -5.33
N LYS A 95 16.82 -2.58 -5.61
CA LYS A 95 17.19 -3.57 -4.59
C LYS A 95 18.43 -3.13 -3.79
N ASP A 96 19.44 -2.61 -4.47
CA ASP A 96 20.68 -2.14 -3.86
C ASP A 96 20.49 -0.81 -3.12
N GLU A 97 19.58 0.05 -3.61
CA GLU A 97 19.14 1.26 -2.92
C GLU A 97 18.47 0.91 -1.59
N LEU A 98 17.49 0.00 -1.61
CA LEU A 98 16.83 -0.46 -0.39
C LEU A 98 17.81 -1.12 0.60
N ALA A 99 18.78 -1.89 0.10
CA ALA A 99 19.84 -2.47 0.94
C ALA A 99 20.73 -1.39 1.58
N LEU A 100 21.08 -0.33 0.84
CA LEU A 100 21.85 0.79 1.38
C LEU A 100 21.07 1.57 2.44
N ILE A 101 19.80 1.86 2.16
CA ILE A 101 18.88 2.50 3.11
C ILE A 101 18.80 1.67 4.39
N PHE A 102 18.62 0.35 4.27
CA PHE A 102 18.58 -0.57 5.41
C PHE A 102 19.83 -0.46 6.30
N LEU A 103 21.02 -0.44 5.69
CA LEU A 103 22.30 -0.32 6.40
C LEU A 103 22.50 1.06 7.05
N ASN A 104 21.79 2.09 6.60
CA ASN A 104 21.95 3.46 7.06
C ASN A 104 20.70 4.01 7.77
N LEU A 105 19.74 3.17 8.16
CA LEU A 105 18.48 3.62 8.79
C LEU A 105 18.73 4.54 9.99
N GLU A 106 19.68 4.21 10.86
CA GLU A 106 20.01 5.03 12.03
C GLU A 106 20.48 6.44 11.62
N LYS A 107 21.34 6.54 10.60
CA LYS A 107 21.83 7.84 10.10
C LYS A 107 20.77 8.62 9.35
N ILE A 108 19.93 7.94 8.57
CA ILE A 108 18.84 8.55 7.80
C ILE A 108 17.79 9.17 8.75
N PHE A 109 17.53 8.51 9.87
CA PHE A 109 16.54 8.95 10.86
C PHE A 109 17.13 9.66 12.09
N ASP A 110 18.43 10.01 12.06
CA ASP A 110 19.04 10.81 13.12
C ASP A 110 18.37 12.19 13.21
N GLY A 111 17.79 12.51 14.36
CA GLY A 111 16.92 13.69 14.56
C GLY A 111 15.49 13.56 14.01
N TYR A 112 15.07 12.39 13.51
CA TYR A 112 13.74 12.15 12.93
C TYR A 112 13.02 10.91 13.51
N SER A 113 13.24 10.61 14.80
CA SER A 113 12.65 9.44 15.47
C SER A 113 11.13 9.34 15.34
N ASP A 114 10.42 10.47 15.45
CA ASP A 114 8.96 10.51 15.36
C ASP A 114 8.47 10.16 13.95
N LEU A 115 9.18 10.65 12.92
CA LEU A 115 8.87 10.29 11.55
C LEU A 115 9.20 8.82 11.26
N LYS A 116 10.27 8.29 11.86
CA LYS A 116 10.58 6.85 11.79
C LYS A 116 9.41 6.03 12.33
N ALA A 117 8.90 6.37 13.51
CA ALA A 117 7.77 5.69 14.13
C ALA A 117 6.50 5.76 13.26
N LEU A 118 6.25 6.91 12.62
CA LEU A 118 5.15 7.05 11.65
C LEU A 118 5.32 6.13 10.44
N PHE A 119 6.51 6.06 9.85
CA PHE A 119 6.77 5.14 8.74
C PHE A 119 6.67 3.67 9.16
N ASP A 120 7.20 3.29 10.33
CA ASP A 120 7.06 1.93 10.86
C ASP A 120 5.58 1.55 10.96
N ARG A 121 4.75 2.41 11.56
CA ARG A 121 3.31 2.19 11.64
C ARG A 121 2.65 2.12 10.25
N PHE A 122 3.03 2.99 9.33
CA PHE A 122 2.45 3.01 7.99
C PHE A 122 2.77 1.73 7.21
N PHE A 123 4.01 1.21 7.32
CA PHE A 123 4.38 -0.07 6.73
C PHE A 123 3.66 -1.24 7.36
N ASP A 124 3.53 -1.27 8.69
CA ASP A 124 2.76 -2.33 9.37
C ASP A 124 1.32 -2.37 8.85
N LEU A 125 0.68 -1.21 8.70
CA LEU A 125 -0.68 -1.11 8.19
C LEU A 125 -0.78 -1.47 6.70
N MET A 126 0.22 -1.13 5.88
CA MET A 126 0.28 -1.55 4.47
C MET A 126 0.30 -3.07 4.34
N TYR A 127 1.04 -3.76 5.22
CA TYR A 127 1.19 -5.22 5.20
C TYR A 127 0.25 -5.95 6.17
N SER A 128 -0.84 -5.32 6.59
CA SER A 128 -1.86 -5.90 7.49
C SER A 128 -3.10 -6.41 6.72
N PHE A 129 -4.30 -6.27 7.30
CA PHE A 129 -5.60 -6.51 6.64
C PHE A 129 -5.78 -5.75 5.32
N SER A 130 -4.94 -4.73 5.05
CA SER A 130 -4.84 -4.10 3.74
C SER A 130 -4.58 -5.08 2.59
N ASN A 131 -4.01 -6.27 2.85
CA ASN A 131 -3.84 -7.32 1.84
C ASN A 131 -5.15 -8.04 1.48
N LEU A 132 -6.24 -7.82 2.24
CA LEU A 132 -7.57 -8.29 1.88
C LEU A 132 -8.32 -7.28 0.99
N MET A 133 -7.60 -6.59 0.10
CA MET A 133 -8.14 -5.68 -0.91
C MET A 133 -7.43 -5.87 -2.25
N PRO A 134 -7.62 -7.00 -2.92
CA PRO A 134 -6.98 -7.25 -4.19
C PRO A 134 -7.47 -6.23 -5.21
N ALA A 135 -6.53 -5.52 -5.83
CA ALA A 135 -6.79 -4.75 -7.03
C ALA A 135 -6.64 -5.65 -8.27
N PRO A 136 -7.24 -5.27 -9.42
CA PRO A 136 -7.09 -6.03 -10.66
C PRO A 136 -5.62 -6.16 -11.06
N LYS A 137 -5.31 -7.21 -11.81
CA LYS A 137 -3.99 -7.34 -12.46
C LYS A 137 -3.69 -6.10 -13.31
N ASP A 138 -2.42 -5.66 -13.28
CA ASP A 138 -1.90 -4.48 -13.95
C ASP A 138 -2.48 -3.15 -13.43
N PHE A 139 -3.15 -3.15 -12.26
CA PHE A 139 -3.59 -1.92 -11.59
C PHE A 139 -2.39 -1.03 -11.29
N ASN A 140 -1.25 -1.63 -10.92
CA ASN A 140 0.00 -0.92 -10.71
C ASN A 140 0.85 -0.71 -11.99
N GLY A 141 0.33 -1.13 -13.15
CA GLY A 141 1.01 -1.06 -14.45
C GLY A 141 1.70 -2.37 -14.83
N SER A 142 2.19 -2.42 -16.07
CA SER A 142 2.96 -3.54 -16.65
C SER A 142 4.13 -3.00 -17.47
N ASP A 143 5.05 -3.88 -17.87
CA ASP A 143 6.26 -3.54 -18.64
C ASP A 143 6.00 -2.71 -19.91
N ARG A 144 4.79 -2.76 -20.45
CA ARG A 144 4.41 -2.07 -21.70
C ARG A 144 3.29 -1.07 -21.53
N LYS A 145 2.65 -0.99 -20.37
CA LYS A 145 1.44 -0.18 -20.18
C LYS A 145 1.38 0.42 -18.79
N ASN A 146 0.91 1.65 -18.70
CA ASN A 146 0.99 2.39 -17.45
C ASN A 146 -0.14 2.06 -16.48
N GLY A 147 0.14 2.18 -15.18
CA GLY A 147 -0.83 2.07 -14.10
C GLY A 147 -0.45 2.92 -12.89
N LYS A 148 -0.90 2.53 -11.71
CA LYS A 148 -0.58 3.15 -10.42
C LYS A 148 0.82 2.73 -9.95
N GLY A 149 1.76 3.62 -9.66
CA GLY A 149 3.17 3.18 -9.46
C GLY A 149 4.08 3.49 -10.64
N THR A 150 3.53 4.01 -11.76
CA THR A 150 4.33 4.50 -12.89
C THR A 150 4.72 5.97 -12.67
N TRP A 151 6.01 6.21 -12.45
CA TRP A 151 6.59 7.55 -12.21
C TRP A 151 6.21 8.58 -13.29
N ASN A 152 6.28 8.20 -14.58
CA ASN A 152 6.01 9.10 -15.73
C ASN A 152 4.62 9.75 -15.71
N LEU A 153 3.68 9.17 -14.96
CA LEU A 153 2.32 9.66 -14.89
C LEU A 153 1.95 10.17 -13.50
N ASN A 154 2.91 10.18 -12.59
CA ASN A 154 2.76 10.74 -11.25
C ASN A 154 1.67 10.02 -10.43
N LYS A 155 1.40 8.74 -10.73
CA LYS A 155 0.23 7.96 -10.26
C LYS A 155 0.44 7.21 -8.96
N ASP A 156 1.49 7.54 -8.25
CA ASP A 156 1.93 6.80 -7.06
C ASP A 156 1.10 7.16 -5.83
N TYR A 157 0.43 8.33 -5.90
CA TYR A 157 -0.57 8.77 -4.95
C TYR A 157 -1.98 8.37 -5.43
N PRO A 158 -2.81 7.73 -4.57
CA PRO A 158 -4.16 7.30 -4.94
C PRO A 158 -5.02 8.40 -5.59
N SER A 159 -5.01 9.61 -5.03
CA SER A 159 -5.77 10.75 -5.57
C SER A 159 -5.34 11.18 -6.97
N VAL A 160 -4.04 11.15 -7.25
CA VAL A 160 -3.51 11.50 -8.58
C VAL A 160 -3.82 10.40 -9.58
N TYR A 161 -3.73 9.13 -9.17
CA TYR A 161 -4.16 8.00 -10.00
C TYR A 161 -5.63 8.12 -10.40
N TYR A 162 -6.51 8.40 -9.45
CA TYR A 162 -7.94 8.55 -9.72
C TYR A 162 -8.25 9.73 -10.64
N LYS A 163 -7.63 10.88 -10.43
CA LYS A 163 -7.74 12.03 -11.36
C LYS A 163 -7.31 11.65 -12.79
N ASN A 164 -6.25 10.88 -12.93
CA ASN A 164 -5.78 10.45 -14.25
C ASN A 164 -6.70 9.41 -14.90
N LEU A 165 -7.49 8.66 -14.13
CA LEU A 165 -8.52 7.78 -14.69
C LEU A 165 -9.64 8.58 -15.37
N GLU A 166 -9.86 9.83 -14.97
CA GLU A 166 -10.82 10.76 -15.58
C GLU A 166 -10.27 11.46 -16.83
N ASP A 167 -8.95 11.42 -17.05
CA ASP A 167 -8.31 12.00 -18.23
C ASP A 167 -8.19 10.96 -19.36
N ASN A 168 -8.94 11.20 -20.45
CA ASN A 168 -8.97 10.36 -21.64
C ASN A 168 -7.60 10.20 -22.33
N ASN A 169 -6.67 11.12 -22.10
CA ASN A 169 -5.34 11.12 -22.69
C ASN A 169 -4.24 10.57 -21.75
N SER A 170 -4.60 10.11 -20.55
CA SER A 170 -3.62 9.77 -19.52
C SER A 170 -2.80 8.50 -19.78
N GLY A 171 -3.12 7.74 -20.83
CA GLY A 171 -2.41 6.52 -21.22
C GLY A 171 -2.41 5.40 -20.17
N ILE A 172 -3.37 5.41 -19.21
CA ILE A 172 -3.57 4.29 -18.27
C ILE A 172 -4.08 3.08 -19.03
N TYR A 173 -3.49 1.92 -18.76
CA TYR A 173 -4.01 0.67 -19.28
C TYR A 173 -5.41 0.38 -18.76
N LYS A 174 -6.35 0.01 -19.65
CA LYS A 174 -7.73 -0.31 -19.26
C LYS A 174 -8.38 0.81 -18.44
N ARG A 175 -8.05 2.08 -18.74
CA ARG A 175 -8.47 3.27 -17.98
C ARG A 175 -9.95 3.22 -17.55
N GLU A 176 -10.86 2.97 -18.49
CA GLU A 176 -12.30 2.93 -18.20
C GLU A 176 -12.68 1.76 -17.29
N GLU A 177 -12.13 0.56 -17.53
CA GLU A 177 -12.36 -0.61 -16.68
C GLU A 177 -11.84 -0.37 -15.25
N MET A 178 -10.66 0.27 -15.11
CA MET A 178 -10.07 0.59 -13.82
C MET A 178 -10.84 1.69 -13.09
N LYS A 179 -11.37 2.68 -13.82
CA LYS A 179 -12.26 3.71 -13.26
C LYS A 179 -13.54 3.08 -12.73
N GLN A 180 -14.23 2.29 -13.57
CA GLN A 180 -15.45 1.60 -13.18
C GLN A 180 -15.20 0.68 -11.98
N TRP A 181 -14.15 -0.14 -12.03
CA TRP A 181 -13.80 -1.02 -10.91
C TRP A 181 -13.58 -0.21 -9.63
N LEU A 182 -12.77 0.84 -9.69
CA LEU A 182 -12.45 1.62 -8.50
C LEU A 182 -13.70 2.30 -7.94
N ASP A 183 -14.53 2.93 -8.77
CA ASP A 183 -15.81 3.54 -8.34
C ASP A 183 -16.71 2.54 -7.61
N GLU A 184 -16.84 1.33 -8.14
CA GLU A 184 -17.66 0.28 -7.54
C GLU A 184 -17.10 -0.29 -6.22
N ARG A 185 -15.78 -0.18 -5.98
CA ARG A 185 -15.12 -0.72 -4.76
C ARG A 185 -14.75 0.34 -3.73
N MET A 186 -14.76 1.64 -4.07
CA MET A 186 -14.33 2.69 -3.14
C MET A 186 -15.10 2.65 -1.81
N ASP A 187 -16.42 2.47 -1.89
CA ASP A 187 -17.27 2.42 -0.69
C ASP A 187 -17.18 1.05 -0.03
N LYS A 188 -17.19 -0.03 -0.83
CA LYS A 188 -17.05 -1.40 -0.33
C LYS A 188 -15.75 -1.62 0.46
N TYR A 189 -14.65 -1.03 0.00
CA TYR A 189 -13.35 -1.12 0.67
C TYR A 189 -13.12 0.05 1.65
N SER A 190 -14.07 1.00 1.75
CA SER A 190 -13.97 2.20 2.60
C SER A 190 -12.69 2.99 2.36
N ILE A 191 -12.29 3.12 1.09
CA ILE A 191 -11.03 3.75 0.65
C ILE A 191 -11.24 5.12 0.00
N ARG A 192 -12.49 5.59 -0.15
CA ARG A 192 -12.81 6.86 -0.83
C ARG A 192 -11.98 8.04 -0.31
N ASN A 193 -11.87 8.18 1.01
CA ASN A 193 -11.10 9.27 1.62
C ASN A 193 -9.59 9.19 1.31
N MET A 194 -9.03 7.99 1.12
CA MET A 194 -7.64 7.83 0.70
C MET A 194 -7.42 8.34 -0.73
N TYR A 195 -8.41 8.11 -1.61
CA TYR A 195 -8.41 8.62 -2.98
C TYR A 195 -8.73 10.13 -3.07
N MET A 196 -9.07 10.77 -1.96
CA MET A 196 -9.21 12.22 -1.83
C MET A 196 -8.00 12.88 -1.13
N LEU A 197 -7.07 12.09 -0.57
CA LEU A 197 -5.89 12.61 0.12
C LEU A 197 -4.87 13.14 -0.91
N PRO A 198 -4.60 14.46 -0.98
CA PRO A 198 -3.61 14.99 -1.90
C PRO A 198 -2.19 14.53 -1.53
N PRO A 199 -1.25 14.51 -2.49
CA PRO A 199 0.17 14.28 -2.19
C PRO A 199 0.70 15.33 -1.19
N PRO A 200 1.73 15.00 -0.38
CA PRO A 200 2.31 15.92 0.60
C PRO A 200 2.96 17.16 -0.05
N TYR A 201 3.37 17.08 -1.31
CA TYR A 201 3.98 18.18 -2.05
C TYR A 201 3.68 18.04 -3.55
N PRO A 202 3.82 19.13 -4.34
CA PRO A 202 3.70 19.05 -5.78
C PRO A 202 4.68 18.03 -6.37
N ILE A 203 4.23 17.27 -7.36
CA ILE A 203 4.98 16.08 -7.81
C ILE A 203 6.27 16.43 -8.54
N LYS A 204 6.35 17.65 -9.10
CA LYS A 204 7.57 18.20 -9.71
C LYS A 204 8.61 18.64 -8.67
N GLU A 205 8.19 18.80 -7.42
CA GLU A 205 9.05 19.14 -6.29
C GLU A 205 9.48 17.86 -5.61
N TYR A 206 10.40 17.14 -6.26
CA TYR A 206 11.06 16.01 -5.64
C TYR A 206 11.74 16.46 -4.34
N TYR A 207 11.53 15.72 -3.24
CA TYR A 207 12.09 16.02 -1.93
C TYR A 207 13.61 15.81 -1.96
N GLY A 208 14.41 16.89 -2.08
CA GLY A 208 15.80 16.73 -2.52
C GLY A 208 16.90 17.57 -1.88
N TYR A 209 16.61 18.66 -1.16
CA TYR A 209 17.69 19.57 -0.72
C TYR A 209 17.58 20.07 0.71
N ASN A 210 16.38 20.16 1.27
CA ASN A 210 16.15 20.64 2.63
C ASN A 210 14.89 20.02 3.23
N ASP A 211 14.52 20.48 4.42
CA ASP A 211 13.43 19.93 5.21
C ASP A 211 12.14 20.77 5.13
N ASP A 212 12.06 21.70 4.17
CA ASP A 212 10.94 22.67 4.09
C ASP A 212 9.58 22.00 3.85
N LYS A 213 9.57 20.77 3.30
CA LYS A 213 8.35 19.98 3.07
C LYS A 213 8.12 18.88 4.12
N LEU A 214 8.97 18.79 5.15
CA LEU A 214 8.86 17.79 6.20
C LEU A 214 7.52 17.86 6.96
N PRO A 215 6.98 19.04 7.32
CA PRO A 215 5.68 19.13 7.99
C PRO A 215 4.54 18.55 7.16
N GLN A 216 4.56 18.75 5.83
CA GLN A 216 3.54 18.26 4.92
C GLN A 216 3.64 16.74 4.75
N LEU A 217 4.85 16.20 4.66
CA LEU A 217 5.08 14.75 4.67
C LEU A 217 4.55 14.10 5.95
N ILE A 218 4.89 14.65 7.12
CA ILE A 218 4.41 14.17 8.42
C ILE A 218 2.88 14.21 8.47
N SER A 219 2.28 15.32 8.04
CA SER A 219 0.82 15.48 7.99
C SER A 219 0.16 14.43 7.09
N TYR A 220 0.70 14.23 5.89
CA TYR A 220 0.22 13.22 4.95
C TYR A 220 0.25 11.82 5.56
N ILE A 221 1.38 11.40 6.16
CA ILE A 221 1.51 10.06 6.75
C ILE A 221 0.54 9.88 7.91
N LYS A 222 0.40 10.89 8.79
CA LYS A 222 -0.56 10.85 9.90
C LYS A 222 -2.00 10.67 9.40
N VAL A 223 -2.37 11.41 8.35
CA VAL A 223 -3.71 11.28 7.75
C VAL A 223 -3.89 9.92 7.09
N ALA A 224 -2.89 9.43 6.34
CA ALA A 224 -2.95 8.12 5.69
C ALA A 224 -3.10 6.98 6.71
N ILE A 225 -2.32 7.01 7.80
CA ILE A 225 -2.43 6.06 8.93
C ILE A 225 -3.85 6.11 9.49
N ARG A 226 -4.35 7.30 9.85
CA ARG A 226 -5.69 7.47 10.40
C ARG A 226 -6.76 6.90 9.47
N LEU A 227 -6.68 7.18 8.17
CA LEU A 227 -7.64 6.69 7.18
C LEU A 227 -7.63 5.15 7.08
N ILE A 228 -6.45 4.52 7.14
CA ILE A 228 -6.33 3.06 7.15
C ILE A 228 -6.89 2.48 8.45
N GLU A 229 -6.60 3.09 9.60
CA GLU A 229 -7.09 2.63 10.89
C GLU A 229 -8.61 2.81 11.04
N ASP A 230 -9.15 3.95 10.62
CA ASP A 230 -10.59 4.23 10.69
C ASP A 230 -11.37 3.28 9.78
N ARG A 231 -10.81 2.90 8.63
CA ARG A 231 -11.34 1.81 7.79
C ARG A 231 -11.51 0.52 8.60
N PHE A 232 -10.54 0.16 9.44
CA PHE A 232 -10.61 -1.09 10.21
C PHE A 232 -11.58 -1.04 11.39
N LYS A 233 -11.88 0.16 11.90
CA LYS A 233 -12.87 0.42 12.96
C LYS A 233 -14.30 0.45 12.44
N GLN A 234 -14.51 0.89 11.19
CA GLN A 234 -15.81 0.76 10.55
C GLN A 234 -16.14 -0.74 10.50
N ASN A 235 -17.24 -1.15 11.14
CA ASN A 235 -17.67 -2.55 11.21
C ASN A 235 -17.85 -3.10 9.80
N PHE A 236 -16.78 -3.67 9.26
CA PHE A 236 -16.71 -4.31 7.97
C PHE A 236 -17.55 -5.58 8.08
N GLN A 237 -18.86 -5.46 7.82
CA GLN A 237 -19.75 -6.61 7.72
C GLN A 237 -19.57 -7.18 6.32
N PRO A 238 -18.98 -8.38 6.16
CA PRO A 238 -19.10 -9.06 4.89
C PRO A 238 -20.59 -9.28 4.64
N ASN A 239 -21.03 -8.98 3.42
CA ASN A 239 -22.41 -9.12 2.99
C ASN A 239 -23.05 -10.35 3.66
N LYS A 240 -24.07 -10.14 4.50
CA LYS A 240 -25.12 -11.15 4.67
C LYS A 240 -25.51 -11.52 3.24
N ALA A 241 -25.28 -12.78 2.88
CA ALA A 241 -25.80 -13.32 1.65
C ALA A 241 -27.25 -12.85 1.52
N ILE A 242 -27.60 -12.24 0.39
CA ILE A 242 -28.99 -12.04 0.01
C ILE A 242 -29.52 -13.46 -0.24
N GLY A 243 -29.90 -14.12 0.85
CA GLY A 243 -30.56 -15.40 0.86
C GLY A 243 -32.05 -15.15 0.73
N SER A 244 -32.63 -15.80 -0.28
CA SER A 244 -34.01 -16.28 -0.33
C SER A 244 -35.11 -15.29 0.03
N ASN A 245 -35.83 -14.82 -0.99
CA ASN A 245 -37.25 -15.14 -1.16
C ASN A 245 -37.78 -14.45 -2.41
N LEU A 246 -38.22 -15.26 -3.38
CA LEU A 246 -39.40 -15.03 -4.22
C LEU A 246 -39.55 -16.25 -5.15
N SER A 247 -39.92 -17.39 -4.56
CA SER A 247 -40.71 -18.38 -5.29
C SER A 247 -42.17 -17.97 -5.13
N ILE A 248 -42.68 -17.22 -6.10
CA ILE A 248 -44.12 -17.10 -6.29
C ILE A 248 -44.57 -18.48 -6.78
N GLN A 249 -45.20 -19.25 -5.90
CA GLN A 249 -46.00 -20.39 -6.33
C GLN A 249 -47.26 -19.83 -6.98
N SER A 250 -47.41 -20.14 -8.26
CA SER A 250 -48.68 -20.19 -8.96
C SER A 250 -49.53 -21.31 -8.38
N GLU A 251 -50.71 -20.99 -7.85
CA GLU A 251 -52.00 -21.67 -8.09
C GLU A 251 -53.13 -20.81 -7.53
#